data_AF-A0A078A1K6-F1
#
_entry.id   AF-A0A078A1K6-F1
#
_cell.length_a   1.000
_cell.length_b   1.000
_cell.length_c   1.000
_cell.angle_alpha   90.00
_cell.angle_beta   90.00
_cell.angle_gamma   90.00
#
_symmetry.space_group_name_H-M   'P 1'
#
loop_
_entity.id
_entity.type
_entity.pdbx_description
1 polymer ?
#
loop_
_entity_poly.entity_id
_entity_poly.type
_entity_poly.pdbx_seq_one_letter_code
_entity_poly.pdbx_strand_id
1 'polypeptide(L)'
;MSSSQVINDDFPRGLTADFQSWLDSNGFQSYDFVRKDLVGGSFGGKQDVKDQIKNIPIVFVHGNSDVAVGTNDWQFGFTKTIQYFMQNGYSQQELYATTWGNGNYSLGEFESHDQKRVMLIRKFFEAVLAYTGQSQIQVISHSMGVTLSRRALKGGKVSNSKETYDVGPALTAQVDTFISLAGGNYGVYTCKGQSQHIICNIDDGYWPAQPYEDGPSIYLKDLNDDSTKEAQHVFALLSLQDMRMTLNDIDFGKKTGLFPTVDDYHIFTTQQFSHLCLRDFVAPLLMHLLSKHDFNFNFDLLFSSGLSCPYQTPYAFA
;
A
#
# COMPACT_ATOMS: atom_id res chain seq x y z
N MET A 1 -18.15 -10.68 24.73
CA MET A 1 -17.68 -9.31 25.04
C MET A 1 -16.52 -9.04 24.11
N SER A 2 -16.77 -8.30 23.04
CA SER A 2 -15.80 -7.97 21.99
C SER A 2 -14.81 -6.95 22.55
N SER A 3 -13.56 -7.33 22.74
CA SER A 3 -12.48 -6.37 22.96
C SER A 3 -12.20 -5.66 21.63
N SER A 4 -13.02 -4.67 21.29
CA SER A 4 -12.58 -3.63 20.36
C SER A 4 -11.35 -2.99 20.98
N GLN A 5 -10.17 -3.18 20.38
CA GLN A 5 -9.05 -2.31 20.69
C GLN A 5 -9.52 -0.88 20.41
N VAL A 6 -9.66 -0.12 21.49
CA VAL A 6 -9.84 1.33 21.44
C VAL A 6 -8.65 1.86 20.67
N ILE A 7 -8.88 2.52 19.54
CA ILE A 7 -7.83 3.35 18.93
C ILE A 7 -7.35 4.23 20.06
N ASN A 8 -6.09 4.11 20.45
CA ASN A 8 -5.57 5.02 21.45
C ASN A 8 -5.69 6.43 20.85
N ASP A 9 -6.53 7.29 21.45
CA ASP A 9 -6.74 8.65 20.97
C ASP A 9 -5.41 9.42 20.92
N ASP A 10 -4.45 9.01 21.76
CA ASP A 10 -3.07 9.52 21.80
C ASP A 10 -2.13 8.93 20.72
N PHE A 11 -2.64 8.20 19.72
CA PHE A 11 -1.80 7.71 18.62
C PHE A 11 -1.19 8.88 17.82
N PRO A 12 0.14 8.97 17.68
CA PRO A 12 0.78 10.09 17.00
C PRO A 12 0.37 10.12 15.52
N ARG A 13 0.06 11.31 15.02
CA ARG A 13 -0.32 11.54 13.62
C ARG A 13 0.42 12.75 13.08
N GLY A 14 0.69 12.71 11.78
CA GLY A 14 1.52 13.69 11.09
C GLY A 14 3.00 13.27 11.03
N LEU A 15 3.72 13.90 10.11
CA LEU A 15 5.18 13.86 10.11
C LEU A 15 5.72 14.72 11.27
N THR A 16 6.84 14.32 11.89
CA THR A 16 7.46 15.13 12.94
C THR A 16 7.94 16.47 12.42
N ALA A 17 8.09 17.44 13.32
CA ALA A 17 8.63 18.76 12.98
C ALA A 17 10.05 18.67 12.37
N ASP A 18 10.86 17.73 12.86
CA ASP A 18 12.20 17.47 12.32
C ASP A 18 12.13 17.00 10.85
N PHE A 19 11.28 16.01 10.55
CA PHE A 19 11.16 15.51 9.18
C PHE A 19 10.54 16.56 8.25
N GLN A 20 9.53 17.31 8.70
CA GLN A 20 8.98 18.44 7.92
C GLN A 20 10.07 19.47 7.57
N SER A 21 10.86 19.89 8.57
CA SER A 21 11.95 20.87 8.36
C SER A 21 13.02 20.33 7.41
N TRP A 22 13.33 19.03 7.49
CA TRP A 22 14.24 18.37 6.57
C TRP A 22 13.67 18.33 5.14
N LEU A 23 12.40 17.98 4.96
CA LEU A 23 11.75 17.95 3.65
C LEU A 23 11.79 19.32 2.96
N ASP A 24 11.46 20.38 3.70
CA ASP A 24 11.51 21.76 3.21
C ASP A 24 12.93 22.19 2.81
N SER A 25 13.93 21.72 3.56
CA SER A 25 15.34 22.04 3.29
C SER A 25 15.95 21.22 2.15
N ASN A 26 15.31 20.12 1.73
CA ASN A 26 15.82 19.18 0.73
C ASN A 26 14.96 19.12 -0.55
N GLY A 27 14.11 20.13 -0.79
CA GLY A 27 13.41 20.30 -2.06
C GLY A 27 12.15 19.44 -2.22
N PHE A 28 11.60 18.90 -1.13
CA PHE A 28 10.41 18.06 -1.16
C PHE A 28 9.11 18.82 -0.87
N GLN A 29 9.16 20.13 -0.60
CA GLN A 29 8.00 20.93 -0.19
C GLN A 29 6.81 20.87 -1.17
N SER A 30 7.07 20.70 -2.47
CA SER A 30 6.02 20.67 -3.51
C SER A 30 5.14 19.42 -3.48
N TYR A 31 5.55 18.36 -2.76
CA TYR A 31 4.81 17.10 -2.69
C TYR A 31 3.78 17.05 -1.55
N ASP A 32 3.84 17.99 -0.60
CA ASP A 32 2.90 18.11 0.53
C ASP A 32 2.65 16.78 1.26
N PHE A 33 3.73 16.08 1.64
CA PHE A 33 3.63 14.78 2.34
C PHE A 33 2.98 14.88 3.73
N VAL A 34 2.80 16.09 4.27
CA VAL A 34 2.17 16.24 5.60
C VAL A 34 0.67 16.00 5.51
N ARG A 35 0.03 16.42 4.41
CA ARG A 35 -1.41 16.28 4.18
C ARG A 35 -2.24 16.81 5.35
N LYS A 36 -1.97 18.07 5.73
CA LYS A 36 -2.67 18.77 6.83
C LYS A 36 -4.16 18.97 6.54
N ASP A 37 -4.57 18.83 5.29
CA ASP A 37 -5.97 18.82 4.85
C ASP A 37 -6.76 17.59 5.32
N LEU A 38 -6.08 16.53 5.77
CA LEU A 38 -6.68 15.26 6.19
C LEU A 38 -6.40 14.91 7.65
N VAL A 39 -7.40 14.35 8.32
CA VAL A 39 -7.19 13.63 9.59
C VAL A 39 -6.44 12.33 9.27
N GLY A 40 -5.26 12.16 9.87
CA GLY A 40 -4.43 10.99 9.62
C GLY A 40 -3.70 11.01 8.27
N GLY A 41 -3.43 12.21 7.73
CA GLY A 41 -2.81 12.40 6.42
C GLY A 41 -1.38 11.84 6.29
N SER A 42 -0.65 11.67 7.39
CA SER A 42 0.72 11.16 7.39
C SER A 42 1.17 10.63 8.74
N PHE A 43 2.31 9.94 8.77
CA PHE A 43 2.95 9.41 9.97
C PHE A 43 4.46 9.28 9.75
N GLY A 44 5.25 9.59 10.78
CA GLY A 44 6.67 9.20 10.84
C GLY A 44 7.64 10.36 11.04
N GLY A 45 8.91 10.02 11.17
CA GLY A 45 9.98 10.96 11.45
C GLY A 45 10.52 10.87 12.88
N LYS A 46 11.71 11.41 13.09
CA LYS A 46 12.40 11.42 14.39
C LYS A 46 11.76 12.43 15.33
N GLN A 47 11.63 12.06 16.60
CA GLN A 47 11.16 12.98 17.64
C GLN A 47 12.32 13.84 18.13
N ASP A 48 13.50 13.24 18.27
CA ASP A 48 14.78 13.92 18.50
C ASP A 48 15.73 13.62 17.34
N VAL A 49 16.46 14.63 16.85
CA VAL A 49 17.45 14.48 15.77
C VAL A 49 18.52 13.41 16.08
N LYS A 50 18.76 13.11 17.37
CA LYS A 50 19.69 12.09 17.85
C LYS A 50 19.09 10.68 17.88
N ASP A 51 17.80 10.52 17.62
CA ASP A 51 17.14 9.22 17.56
C ASP A 51 17.83 8.32 16.52
N GLN A 52 18.19 7.12 16.97
CA GLN A 52 18.82 6.12 16.13
C GLN A 52 17.76 5.25 15.46
N ILE A 53 18.00 4.96 14.18
CA ILE A 53 17.24 4.01 13.37
C ILE A 53 17.96 2.66 13.47
N LYS A 54 17.29 1.67 14.05
CA LYS A 54 17.86 0.35 14.36
C LYS A 54 17.41 -0.72 13.38
N ASN A 55 16.19 -0.57 12.87
CA ASN A 55 15.58 -1.44 11.88
C ASN A 55 15.58 -0.78 10.49
N ILE A 56 15.41 -1.57 9.44
CA ILE A 56 15.17 -1.03 8.09
C ILE A 56 13.85 -0.23 8.14
N PRO A 57 13.83 1.05 7.70
CA PRO A 57 12.61 1.85 7.73
C PRO A 57 11.53 1.26 6.84
N ILE A 58 10.29 1.30 7.30
CA ILE A 58 9.13 0.77 6.57
C ILE A 58 8.27 1.93 6.08
N VAL A 59 7.91 1.89 4.80
CA VAL A 59 6.97 2.81 4.19
C VAL A 59 5.67 2.10 3.86
N PHE A 60 4.56 2.63 4.37
CA PHE A 60 3.22 2.11 4.14
C PHE A 60 2.48 2.91 3.07
N VAL A 61 1.84 2.23 2.11
CA VAL A 61 1.08 2.88 1.02
C VAL A 61 -0.35 2.34 0.96
N HIS A 62 -1.31 3.19 1.34
CA HIS A 62 -2.71 2.82 1.51
C HIS A 62 -3.46 2.61 0.18
N GLY A 63 -4.66 2.02 0.26
CA GLY A 63 -5.55 1.79 -0.87
C GLY A 63 -6.36 3.02 -1.31
N ASN A 64 -7.14 2.87 -2.38
CA ASN A 64 -7.99 3.96 -2.87
C ASN A 64 -8.94 4.48 -1.78
N SER A 65 -9.21 5.80 -1.78
CA SER A 65 -10.05 6.51 -0.80
C SER A 65 -9.63 6.46 0.67
N ASP A 66 -8.62 5.68 1.01
CA ASP A 66 -8.11 5.58 2.37
C ASP A 66 -7.10 6.70 2.69
N VAL A 67 -6.58 6.71 3.92
CA VAL A 67 -5.52 7.62 4.38
C VAL A 67 -4.34 6.83 4.94
N ALA A 68 -3.25 7.53 5.26
CA ALA A 68 -2.07 6.92 5.89
C ALA A 68 -2.38 6.29 7.27
N VAL A 69 -2.94 7.07 8.19
CA VAL A 69 -3.18 6.66 9.60
C VAL A 69 -4.47 7.27 10.19
N GLY A 70 -5.61 6.83 9.68
CA GLY A 70 -6.90 7.40 10.07
C GLY A 70 -7.47 6.85 11.37
N THR A 71 -8.63 7.40 11.73
CA THR A 71 -9.39 7.10 12.96
C THR A 71 -10.76 6.50 12.67
N ASN A 72 -11.23 6.63 11.43
CA ASN A 72 -12.60 6.29 11.07
C ASN A 72 -12.67 4.81 10.67
N ASP A 73 -13.81 4.19 10.94
CA ASP A 73 -13.93 2.74 10.86
C ASP A 73 -13.47 2.18 9.49
N TRP A 74 -13.86 2.75 8.35
CA TRP A 74 -13.47 2.21 7.02
C TRP A 74 -12.17 2.83 6.48
N GLN A 75 -11.65 3.84 7.18
CA GLN A 75 -10.54 4.69 6.78
C GLN A 75 -9.43 4.65 7.83
N PHE A 76 -9.12 3.45 8.34
CA PHE A 76 -8.06 3.28 9.34
C PHE A 76 -6.65 3.52 8.78
N GLY A 77 -6.46 3.46 7.46
CA GLY A 77 -5.13 3.34 6.88
C GLY A 77 -4.34 2.20 7.52
N PHE A 78 -3.06 2.44 7.82
CA PHE A 78 -2.20 1.48 8.51
C PHE A 78 -2.12 1.68 10.03
N THR A 79 -3.06 2.42 10.65
CA THR A 79 -3.03 2.72 12.10
C THR A 79 -2.83 1.47 12.95
N LYS A 80 -3.60 0.40 12.72
CA LYS A 80 -3.50 -0.84 13.51
C LYS A 80 -2.17 -1.57 13.29
N THR A 81 -1.72 -1.63 12.04
CA THR A 81 -0.43 -2.26 11.69
C THR A 81 0.73 -1.50 12.34
N ILE A 82 0.74 -0.17 12.26
CA ILE A 82 1.78 0.66 12.88
C ILE A 82 1.75 0.54 14.39
N GLN A 83 0.57 0.57 15.03
CA GLN A 83 0.44 0.33 16.47
C GLN A 83 1.00 -1.02 16.88
N TYR A 84 0.67 -2.08 16.13
CA TYR A 84 1.21 -3.42 16.37
C TYR A 84 2.74 -3.44 16.26
N PHE A 85 3.30 -2.81 15.22
CA PHE A 85 4.75 -2.76 15.01
C PHE A 85 5.44 -2.01 16.15
N MET A 86 4.88 -0.88 16.59
CA MET A 86 5.40 -0.10 17.70
C MET A 86 5.37 -0.87 19.03
N GLN A 87 4.32 -1.67 19.26
CA GLN A 87 4.23 -2.55 20.43
C GLN A 87 5.22 -3.72 20.38
N ASN A 88 5.76 -4.04 19.18
CA ASN A 88 6.62 -5.19 18.94
C ASN A 88 8.02 -4.79 18.43
N GLY A 89 8.53 -3.64 18.88
CA GLY A 89 9.96 -3.30 18.79
C GLY A 89 10.34 -2.30 17.70
N TYR A 90 9.40 -1.83 16.89
CA TYR A 90 9.63 -0.68 16.03
C TYR A 90 9.41 0.64 16.79
N SER A 91 10.05 1.68 16.32
CA SER A 91 9.90 3.05 16.81
C SER A 91 9.30 3.95 15.73
N GLN A 92 8.76 5.11 16.11
CA GLN A 92 8.11 6.02 15.17
C GLN A 92 9.06 6.47 14.04
N GLN A 93 10.35 6.65 14.36
CA GLN A 93 11.38 7.03 13.40
C GLN A 93 11.75 5.92 12.40
N GLU A 94 11.12 4.76 12.47
CA GLU A 94 11.33 3.63 11.56
C GLU A 94 10.09 3.33 10.71
N LEU A 95 8.99 4.06 10.90
CA LEU A 95 7.70 3.80 10.27
C LEU A 95 7.19 5.08 9.61
N TYR A 96 6.82 5.00 8.33
CA TYR A 96 6.51 6.16 7.50
C TYR A 96 5.27 5.92 6.64
N ALA A 97 4.40 6.91 6.55
CA ALA A 97 3.23 6.87 5.67
C ALA A 97 2.80 8.28 5.27
N THR A 98 2.29 8.43 4.04
CA THR A 98 1.65 9.67 3.55
C THR A 98 0.44 9.31 2.70
N THR A 99 -0.60 10.15 2.75
CA THR A 99 -1.77 9.97 1.89
C THR A 99 -1.46 10.47 0.48
N TRP A 100 -1.51 9.59 -0.52
CA TRP A 100 -1.19 9.92 -1.92
C TRP A 100 -2.40 10.45 -2.72
N GLY A 101 -3.61 10.05 -2.32
CA GLY A 101 -4.86 10.38 -3.02
C GLY A 101 -5.75 11.35 -2.24
N ASN A 102 -7.03 11.40 -2.59
CA ASN A 102 -7.98 12.31 -1.96
C ASN A 102 -8.31 12.02 -0.49
N GLY A 103 -8.13 10.79 0.01
CA GLY A 103 -8.53 10.43 1.37
C GLY A 103 -10.03 10.57 1.63
N ASN A 104 -10.86 10.28 0.63
CA ASN A 104 -12.31 10.43 0.67
C ASN A 104 -13.00 9.34 -0.17
N TYR A 105 -13.91 8.59 0.45
CA TYR A 105 -14.68 7.55 -0.22
C TYR A 105 -15.46 8.05 -1.42
N SER A 106 -16.14 9.19 -1.30
CA SER A 106 -16.99 9.75 -2.35
C SER A 106 -16.22 10.24 -3.57
N LEU A 107 -14.89 10.30 -3.50
CA LEU A 107 -14.04 10.74 -4.59
C LEU A 107 -13.20 9.60 -5.19
N GLY A 108 -13.39 8.36 -4.72
CA GLY A 108 -12.59 7.21 -5.14
C GLY A 108 -12.65 6.92 -6.65
N GLU A 109 -13.77 7.23 -7.30
CA GLU A 109 -13.93 7.01 -8.75
C GLU A 109 -13.08 7.95 -9.63
N PHE A 110 -12.57 9.05 -9.05
CA PHE A 110 -11.74 10.05 -9.73
C PHE A 110 -10.23 9.80 -9.57
N GLU A 111 -9.84 8.67 -8.99
CA GLU A 111 -8.46 8.27 -8.80
C GLU A 111 -8.02 7.35 -9.94
N SER A 112 -6.86 7.60 -10.53
CA SER A 112 -6.21 6.73 -11.53
C SER A 112 -4.71 6.59 -11.23
N HIS A 113 -3.98 5.83 -12.04
CA HIS A 113 -2.54 5.64 -11.91
C HIS A 113 -1.73 6.74 -12.62
N ASP A 114 -2.11 8.00 -12.40
CA ASP A 114 -1.52 9.16 -13.07
C ASP A 114 -0.10 9.52 -12.55
N GLN A 115 0.59 10.39 -13.28
CA GLN A 115 1.93 10.85 -12.94
C GLN A 115 1.98 11.45 -11.54
N LYS A 116 0.98 12.25 -11.17
CA LYS A 116 0.96 12.94 -9.87
C LYS A 116 1.08 11.94 -8.73
N ARG A 117 0.29 10.88 -8.74
CA ARG A 117 0.24 9.88 -7.64
C ARG A 117 1.47 9.00 -7.63
N VAL A 118 1.88 8.51 -8.80
CA VAL A 118 3.10 7.70 -8.93
C VAL A 118 4.32 8.48 -8.46
N MET A 119 4.47 9.75 -8.88
CA MET A 119 5.61 10.57 -8.49
C MET A 119 5.58 10.99 -7.04
N LEU A 120 4.40 11.21 -6.44
CA LEU A 120 4.29 11.48 -5.00
C LEU A 120 4.82 10.28 -4.20
N ILE A 121 4.36 9.07 -4.49
CA ILE A 121 4.82 7.85 -3.79
C ILE A 121 6.32 7.64 -4.02
N ARG A 122 6.77 7.77 -5.27
CA ARG A 122 8.19 7.67 -5.63
C ARG A 122 9.06 8.59 -4.78
N LYS A 123 8.65 9.86 -4.70
CA LYS A 123 9.43 10.89 -4.02
C LYS A 123 9.38 10.74 -2.51
N PHE A 124 8.31 10.15 -1.97
CA PHE A 124 8.25 9.80 -0.57
C PHE A 124 9.23 8.67 -0.23
N PHE A 125 9.35 7.63 -1.06
CA PHE A 125 10.37 6.59 -0.88
C PHE A 125 11.80 7.16 -0.88
N GLU A 126 12.11 8.02 -1.86
CA GLU A 126 13.41 8.69 -1.94
C GLU A 126 13.67 9.60 -0.72
N ALA A 127 12.64 10.33 -0.27
CA ALA A 127 12.75 11.18 0.91
C ALA A 127 13.02 10.37 2.19
N VAL A 128 12.33 9.23 2.39
CA VAL A 128 12.56 8.36 3.55
C VAL A 128 13.97 7.76 3.50
N LEU A 129 14.42 7.24 2.36
CA LEU A 129 15.80 6.75 2.18
C LEU A 129 16.83 7.83 2.57
N ALA A 130 16.68 9.03 2.02
CA ALA A 130 17.61 10.13 2.23
C ALA A 130 17.57 10.68 3.68
N TYR A 131 16.38 10.85 4.26
CA TYR A 131 16.21 11.37 5.62
C TYR A 131 16.74 10.40 6.69
N THR A 132 16.48 9.10 6.51
CA THR A 132 16.92 8.07 7.44
C THR A 132 18.41 7.77 7.31
N GLY A 133 18.99 8.04 6.14
CA GLY A 133 20.38 7.69 5.80
C GLY A 133 20.61 6.19 5.66
N GLN A 134 19.53 5.40 5.61
CA GLN A 134 19.59 3.95 5.44
C GLN A 134 19.79 3.60 3.96
N SER A 135 20.51 2.51 3.70
CA SER A 135 20.76 2.02 2.35
C SER A 135 19.53 1.41 1.69
N GLN A 136 18.58 0.94 2.50
CA GLN A 136 17.34 0.30 2.06
C GLN A 136 16.14 0.77 2.89
N ILE A 137 14.95 0.63 2.30
CA ILE A 137 13.65 0.66 2.97
C ILE A 137 12.92 -0.67 2.75
N GLN A 138 11.83 -0.86 3.47
CA GLN A 138 10.82 -1.89 3.22
C GLN A 138 9.49 -1.22 2.88
N VAL A 139 8.68 -1.86 2.05
CA VAL A 139 7.42 -1.27 1.57
C VAL A 139 6.27 -2.25 1.78
N ILE A 140 5.20 -1.78 2.44
CA ILE A 140 3.94 -2.50 2.58
C ILE A 140 2.85 -1.69 1.90
N SER A 141 2.22 -2.26 0.90
CA SER A 141 1.19 -1.56 0.13
C SER A 141 -0.11 -2.34 0.07
N HIS A 142 -1.23 -1.62 0.06
CA HIS A 142 -2.58 -2.19 0.07
C HIS A 142 -3.40 -1.71 -1.12
N SER A 143 -4.17 -2.61 -1.74
CA SER A 143 -5.15 -2.29 -2.78
C SER A 143 -4.52 -1.45 -3.91
N MET A 144 -5.06 -0.28 -4.22
CA MET A 144 -4.49 0.61 -5.24
C MET A 144 -3.10 1.15 -4.92
N GLY A 145 -2.74 1.21 -3.63
CA GLY A 145 -1.37 1.49 -3.23
C GLY A 145 -0.38 0.47 -3.79
N VAL A 146 -0.78 -0.78 -4.03
CA VAL A 146 0.10 -1.82 -4.60
C VAL A 146 0.57 -1.43 -5.99
N THR A 147 -0.35 -1.23 -6.93
CA THR A 147 -0.02 -0.96 -8.34
C THR A 147 0.71 0.36 -8.51
N LEU A 148 0.34 1.39 -7.75
CA LEU A 148 1.08 2.66 -7.69
C LEU A 148 2.51 2.46 -7.15
N SER A 149 2.68 1.72 -6.05
CA SER A 149 3.99 1.44 -5.47
C SER A 149 4.86 0.63 -6.42
N ARG A 150 4.30 -0.39 -7.06
CA ARG A 150 5.01 -1.20 -8.06
C ARG A 150 5.61 -0.31 -9.15
N ARG A 151 4.86 0.64 -9.71
CA ARG A 151 5.41 1.58 -10.71
C ARG A 151 6.49 2.48 -10.11
N ALA A 152 6.24 3.05 -8.94
CA ALA A 152 7.22 3.91 -8.25
C ALA A 152 8.55 3.18 -7.97
N LEU A 153 8.48 1.89 -7.61
CA LEU A 153 9.63 1.05 -7.29
C LEU A 153 10.38 0.57 -8.54
N LYS A 154 9.66 0.08 -9.54
CA LYS A 154 10.25 -0.37 -10.83
C LYS A 154 10.87 0.79 -11.60
N GLY A 155 10.35 2.00 -11.42
CA GLY A 155 10.82 3.18 -12.12
C GLY A 155 10.50 3.11 -13.62
N GLY A 156 11.44 3.60 -14.43
CA GLY A 156 11.34 3.60 -15.89
C GLY A 156 10.44 4.70 -16.44
N LYS A 157 10.26 4.67 -17.76
CA LYS A 157 9.43 5.61 -18.48
C LYS A 157 8.03 5.04 -18.69
N VAL A 158 7.02 5.81 -18.31
CA VAL A 158 5.64 5.57 -18.72
C VAL A 158 5.44 6.32 -20.03
N SER A 159 5.25 5.61 -21.13
CA SER A 159 5.17 6.22 -22.49
C SER A 159 3.93 5.83 -23.28
N ASN A 160 3.21 4.80 -22.84
CA ASN A 160 2.07 4.24 -23.58
C ASN A 160 0.72 4.57 -22.93
N SER A 161 0.71 5.32 -21.83
CA SER A 161 -0.50 5.70 -21.11
C SER A 161 -0.96 7.11 -21.49
N LYS A 162 -2.08 7.55 -20.90
CA LYS A 162 -2.65 8.89 -21.02
C LYS A 162 -1.62 10.01 -20.79
N GLU A 163 -0.66 9.77 -19.90
CA GLU A 163 0.43 10.69 -19.59
C GLU A 163 1.79 10.03 -19.89
N THR A 164 2.74 10.84 -20.38
CA THR A 164 4.13 10.40 -20.58
C THR A 164 5.04 11.05 -19.56
N TYR A 165 5.74 10.24 -18.77
CA TYR A 165 6.63 10.72 -17.72
C TYR A 165 7.73 9.71 -17.38
N ASP A 166 8.79 10.19 -16.76
CA ASP A 166 9.91 9.37 -16.28
C ASP A 166 9.87 9.29 -14.76
N VAL A 167 9.74 8.07 -14.23
CA VAL A 167 9.70 7.81 -12.79
C VAL A 167 11.11 7.85 -12.19
N GLY A 168 12.14 7.70 -13.03
CA GLY A 168 13.54 7.56 -12.64
C GLY A 168 13.99 6.09 -12.62
N PRO A 169 15.23 5.82 -12.16
CA PRO A 169 15.76 4.46 -12.12
C PRO A 169 15.00 3.58 -11.12
N ALA A 170 15.04 2.27 -11.34
CA ALA A 170 14.49 1.30 -10.40
C ALA A 170 15.09 1.45 -8.99
N LEU A 171 14.26 1.27 -7.96
CA LEU A 171 14.67 1.25 -6.55
C LEU A 171 14.94 -0.17 -6.03
N THR A 172 15.02 -1.17 -6.90
CA THR A 172 15.15 -2.60 -6.53
C THR A 172 16.27 -2.84 -5.51
N ALA A 173 17.41 -2.16 -5.65
CA ALA A 173 18.54 -2.30 -4.73
C ALA A 173 18.32 -1.58 -3.39
N GLN A 174 17.49 -0.54 -3.38
CA GLN A 174 17.15 0.29 -2.24
C GLN A 174 15.89 -0.18 -1.51
N VAL A 175 15.26 -1.28 -1.96
CA VAL A 175 14.12 -1.89 -1.26
C VAL A 175 14.44 -3.34 -0.93
N ASP A 176 14.55 -3.61 0.36
CA ASP A 176 14.79 -4.97 0.88
C ASP A 176 13.57 -5.85 0.60
N THR A 177 12.40 -5.45 1.11
CA THR A 177 11.16 -6.22 0.98
C THR A 177 10.00 -5.35 0.51
N PHE A 178 9.24 -5.84 -0.47
CA PHE A 178 7.94 -5.31 -0.88
C PHE A 178 6.84 -6.33 -0.60
N ILE A 179 5.82 -5.93 0.16
CA ILE A 179 4.65 -6.77 0.47
C ILE A 179 3.39 -6.13 -0.14
N SER A 180 2.76 -6.86 -1.05
CA SER A 180 1.49 -6.52 -1.69
C SER A 180 0.31 -7.13 -0.94
N LEU A 181 -0.63 -6.30 -0.50
CA LEU A 181 -1.87 -6.72 0.17
C LEU A 181 -3.07 -6.41 -0.73
N ALA A 182 -3.75 -7.44 -1.25
CA ALA A 182 -4.97 -7.28 -2.07
C ALA A 182 -4.84 -6.32 -3.27
N GLY A 183 -3.72 -6.37 -4.02
CA GLY A 183 -3.52 -5.54 -5.20
C GLY A 183 -4.32 -6.00 -6.42
N GLY A 184 -4.82 -5.06 -7.23
CA GLY A 184 -5.55 -5.32 -8.48
C GLY A 184 -4.66 -5.33 -9.73
N ASN A 185 -3.64 -6.19 -9.77
CA ASN A 185 -2.55 -6.12 -10.76
C ASN A 185 -2.95 -6.44 -12.19
N TYR A 186 -4.10 -7.09 -12.40
CA TYR A 186 -4.66 -7.39 -13.72
C TYR A 186 -6.02 -6.71 -13.93
N GLY A 187 -6.23 -5.58 -13.25
CA GLY A 187 -7.48 -4.85 -13.24
C GLY A 187 -8.46 -5.39 -12.20
N VAL A 188 -9.62 -4.75 -12.12
CA VAL A 188 -10.67 -5.11 -11.16
C VAL A 188 -11.94 -5.46 -11.91
N TYR A 189 -12.59 -6.57 -11.56
CA TYR A 189 -13.74 -7.06 -12.31
C TYR A 189 -14.90 -6.06 -12.36
N THR A 190 -15.13 -5.25 -11.31
CA THR A 190 -16.14 -4.17 -11.32
C THR A 190 -15.95 -3.16 -12.44
N CYS A 191 -14.74 -3.03 -12.99
CA CYS A 191 -14.44 -2.11 -14.08
C CYS A 191 -14.81 -2.62 -15.47
N LYS A 192 -15.32 -3.86 -15.59
CA LYS A 192 -15.80 -4.42 -16.86
C LYS A 192 -16.89 -3.51 -17.46
N GLY A 193 -16.70 -3.10 -18.71
CA GLY A 193 -17.64 -2.20 -19.41
C GLY A 193 -17.78 -0.79 -18.81
N GLN A 194 -16.87 -0.36 -17.94
CA GLN A 194 -16.94 0.93 -17.23
C GLN A 194 -15.80 1.89 -17.60
N SER A 195 -15.25 1.80 -18.82
CA SER A 195 -14.08 2.59 -19.24
C SER A 195 -14.28 4.10 -19.21
N GLN A 196 -15.53 4.59 -19.15
CA GLN A 196 -15.85 6.00 -18.98
C GLN A 196 -15.53 6.56 -17.58
N HIS A 197 -15.43 5.70 -16.55
CA HIS A 197 -15.04 6.15 -15.21
C HIS A 197 -13.52 6.22 -15.12
N ILE A 198 -13.00 7.28 -14.50
CA ILE A 198 -11.54 7.52 -14.40
C ILE A 198 -10.83 6.34 -13.77
N ILE A 199 -11.35 5.79 -12.66
CA ILE A 199 -10.75 4.61 -12.02
C ILE A 199 -10.76 3.34 -12.89
N CYS A 200 -11.64 3.24 -13.88
CA CYS A 200 -11.83 2.03 -14.69
C CYS A 200 -11.36 2.17 -16.15
N ASN A 201 -10.79 3.32 -16.51
CA ASN A 201 -10.39 3.59 -17.88
C ASN A 201 -9.29 2.64 -18.40
N ILE A 202 -9.17 2.55 -19.73
CA ILE A 202 -8.27 1.62 -20.43
C ILE A 202 -6.80 2.03 -20.42
N ASP A 203 -6.48 3.29 -20.11
CA ASP A 203 -5.12 3.83 -20.17
C ASP A 203 -4.41 3.62 -18.83
N ASP A 204 -4.88 4.28 -17.78
CA ASP A 204 -4.30 4.30 -16.43
C ASP A 204 -5.29 3.92 -15.32
N GLY A 205 -6.44 3.34 -15.67
CA GLY A 205 -7.41 2.80 -14.73
C GLY A 205 -7.21 1.31 -14.42
N TYR A 206 -8.27 0.69 -13.89
CA TYR A 206 -8.37 -0.73 -13.52
C TYR A 206 -9.12 -1.57 -14.55
N TRP A 207 -9.13 -1.15 -15.82
CA TRP A 207 -9.69 -1.95 -16.90
C TRP A 207 -9.20 -3.42 -16.81
N PRO A 208 -10.12 -4.39 -16.70
CA PRO A 208 -9.75 -5.76 -16.35
C PRO A 208 -9.10 -6.51 -17.51
N ALA A 209 -8.29 -7.50 -17.17
CA ALA A 209 -7.75 -8.45 -18.14
C ALA A 209 -8.79 -9.49 -18.58
N GLN A 210 -8.43 -10.26 -19.61
CA GLN A 210 -9.15 -11.45 -20.02
C GLN A 210 -9.43 -12.39 -18.83
N PRO A 211 -10.62 -13.05 -18.75
CA PRO A 211 -11.60 -13.22 -19.84
C PRO A 211 -12.59 -12.06 -20.01
N TYR A 212 -12.46 -10.98 -19.25
CA TYR A 212 -13.53 -9.97 -19.17
C TYR A 212 -13.48 -8.92 -20.25
N GLU A 213 -12.28 -8.54 -20.64
CA GLU A 213 -11.99 -7.54 -21.65
C GLU A 213 -10.64 -7.87 -22.29
N ASP A 214 -10.33 -7.27 -23.44
CA ASP A 214 -9.02 -7.38 -24.11
C ASP A 214 -7.87 -6.64 -23.38
N GLY A 215 -8.04 -6.38 -22.07
CA GLY A 215 -7.09 -5.71 -21.19
C GLY A 215 -6.03 -6.62 -20.55
N PRO A 216 -5.32 -6.16 -19.49
CA PRO A 216 -5.69 -5.06 -18.58
C PRO A 216 -5.42 -3.67 -19.17
N SER A 217 -5.69 -2.60 -18.40
CA SER A 217 -5.30 -1.23 -18.81
C SER A 217 -3.84 -1.14 -19.23
N ILE A 218 -3.50 -0.17 -20.08
CA ILE A 218 -2.14 -0.02 -20.63
C ILE A 218 -1.10 0.11 -19.50
N TYR A 219 -1.42 0.88 -18.47
CA TYR A 219 -0.57 1.04 -17.28
C TYR A 219 -0.26 -0.31 -16.60
N LEU A 220 -1.29 -1.13 -16.36
CA LEU A 220 -1.14 -2.41 -15.68
C LEU A 220 -0.46 -3.45 -16.57
N LYS A 221 -0.76 -3.42 -17.87
CA LYS A 221 -0.07 -4.26 -18.86
C LYS A 221 1.43 -3.95 -18.87
N ASP A 222 1.79 -2.68 -19.03
CA ASP A 222 3.18 -2.23 -19.02
C ASP A 222 3.90 -2.59 -17.70
N LEU A 223 3.18 -2.49 -16.58
CA LEU A 223 3.71 -2.85 -15.27
C LEU A 223 4.00 -4.35 -15.13
N ASN A 224 3.18 -5.20 -15.76
CA ASN A 224 3.34 -6.66 -15.73
C ASN A 224 4.32 -7.17 -16.80
N ASP A 225 4.46 -6.48 -17.92
CA ASP A 225 5.41 -6.83 -18.97
C ASP A 225 6.86 -6.47 -18.58
N ASP A 226 7.06 -5.50 -17.69
CA ASP A 226 8.39 -5.14 -17.17
C ASP A 226 8.89 -6.16 -16.12
N SER A 227 9.99 -6.83 -16.43
CA SER A 227 10.63 -7.83 -15.56
C SER A 227 11.44 -7.26 -14.38
N THR A 228 11.61 -5.94 -14.27
CA THR A 228 12.34 -5.30 -13.16
C THR A 228 11.68 -5.63 -11.81
N LYS A 229 12.39 -6.16 -10.82
CA LYS A 229 11.76 -6.43 -9.51
C LYS A 229 11.50 -5.15 -8.73
N GLU A 230 10.41 -5.13 -7.95
CA GLU A 230 10.06 -4.02 -7.05
C GLU A 230 11.03 -3.91 -5.86
N ALA A 231 11.58 -5.04 -5.41
CA ALA A 231 12.45 -5.17 -4.25
C ALA A 231 13.34 -6.41 -4.38
N GLN A 232 14.27 -6.60 -3.43
CA GLN A 232 15.05 -7.84 -3.34
C GLN A 232 14.14 -9.05 -3.04
N HIS A 233 13.16 -8.85 -2.14
CA HIS A 233 12.13 -9.82 -1.78
C HIS A 233 10.73 -9.26 -2.05
N VAL A 234 9.89 -10.01 -2.77
CA VAL A 234 8.56 -9.59 -3.18
C VAL A 234 7.52 -10.62 -2.76
N PHE A 235 6.63 -10.23 -1.85
CA PHE A 235 5.55 -11.08 -1.34
C PHE A 235 4.18 -10.57 -1.73
N ALA A 236 3.25 -11.48 -2.02
CA ALA A 236 1.84 -11.14 -2.25
C ALA A 236 0.93 -11.88 -1.26
N LEU A 237 0.05 -11.14 -0.58
CA LEU A 237 -1.00 -11.68 0.27
C LEU A 237 -2.33 -11.31 -0.37
N LEU A 238 -3.17 -12.31 -0.59
CA LEU A 238 -4.51 -12.15 -1.17
C LEU A 238 -5.51 -13.02 -0.44
N SER A 239 -6.80 -12.74 -0.63
CA SER A 239 -7.88 -13.49 0.01
C SER A 239 -8.95 -13.87 -0.99
N LEU A 240 -9.43 -15.10 -0.92
CA LEU A 240 -10.56 -15.56 -1.73
C LEU A 240 -11.90 -14.98 -1.23
N GLN A 241 -11.90 -14.36 -0.05
CA GLN A 241 -13.05 -13.66 0.53
C GLN A 241 -12.98 -12.14 0.29
N ASP A 242 -11.97 -11.68 -0.46
CA ASP A 242 -11.91 -10.29 -0.89
C ASP A 242 -12.89 -10.04 -2.04
N MET A 243 -14.12 -9.68 -1.69
CA MET A 243 -15.18 -9.40 -2.66
C MET A 243 -14.91 -8.21 -3.58
N ARG A 244 -13.96 -7.33 -3.24
CA ARG A 244 -13.56 -6.24 -4.15
C ARG A 244 -12.67 -6.77 -5.28
N MET A 245 -11.83 -7.77 -4.99
CA MET A 245 -10.97 -8.40 -5.98
C MET A 245 -11.65 -9.57 -6.70
N THR A 246 -12.47 -10.36 -6.00
CA THR A 246 -13.10 -11.57 -6.56
C THR A 246 -14.44 -11.26 -7.23
N LEU A 247 -15.32 -10.46 -6.62
CA LEU A 247 -16.73 -10.27 -7.00
C LEU A 247 -17.42 -11.58 -7.47
N ASN A 248 -17.23 -12.66 -6.70
CA ASN A 248 -17.67 -14.04 -6.98
C ASN A 248 -16.90 -14.80 -8.08
N ASP A 249 -15.95 -14.18 -8.79
CA ASP A 249 -14.94 -14.89 -9.58
C ASP A 249 -13.63 -15.00 -8.78
N ILE A 250 -13.51 -16.13 -8.09
CA ILE A 250 -12.32 -16.48 -7.31
C ILE A 250 -11.08 -16.61 -8.20
N ASP A 251 -11.21 -17.07 -9.43
CA ASP A 251 -10.04 -17.32 -10.30
C ASP A 251 -9.47 -16.02 -10.84
N PHE A 252 -10.33 -15.07 -11.23
CA PHE A 252 -9.86 -13.71 -11.53
C PHE A 252 -9.30 -13.00 -10.30
N GLY A 253 -9.92 -13.17 -9.13
CA GLY A 253 -9.39 -12.64 -7.88
C GLY A 253 -7.99 -13.15 -7.54
N LYS A 254 -7.74 -14.46 -7.73
CA LYS A 254 -6.40 -15.06 -7.59
C LYS A 254 -5.41 -14.46 -8.60
N LYS A 255 -5.82 -14.36 -9.86
CA LYS A 255 -5.00 -13.80 -10.93
C LYS A 255 -4.61 -12.36 -10.63
N THR A 256 -5.56 -11.50 -10.26
CA THR A 256 -5.30 -10.07 -10.04
C THR A 256 -4.51 -9.80 -8.76
N GLY A 257 -4.66 -10.66 -7.74
CA GLY A 257 -3.89 -10.58 -6.50
C GLY A 257 -2.40 -10.92 -6.65
N LEU A 258 -1.97 -11.49 -7.78
CA LEU A 258 -0.59 -11.85 -8.09
C LEU A 258 -0.05 -11.05 -9.28
N PHE A 259 1.27 -11.08 -9.46
CA PHE A 259 1.95 -10.43 -10.59
C PHE A 259 3.31 -11.11 -10.88
N PRO A 260 3.93 -10.88 -12.05
CA PRO A 260 5.02 -11.73 -12.54
C PRO A 260 6.29 -11.77 -11.69
N THR A 261 6.58 -10.72 -10.93
CA THR A 261 7.81 -10.55 -10.13
C THR A 261 7.67 -10.98 -8.67
N VAL A 262 6.54 -11.57 -8.28
CA VAL A 262 6.32 -12.13 -6.93
C VAL A 262 7.23 -13.34 -6.70
N ASP A 263 7.94 -13.36 -5.58
CA ASP A 263 8.79 -14.49 -5.18
C ASP A 263 7.97 -15.59 -4.49
N ASP A 264 7.08 -15.19 -3.57
CA ASP A 264 6.21 -16.10 -2.84
C ASP A 264 4.90 -15.41 -2.41
N TYR A 265 3.86 -16.18 -2.15
CA TYR A 265 2.54 -15.64 -1.82
C TYR A 265 1.75 -16.51 -0.85
N HIS A 266 0.77 -15.88 -0.18
CA HIS A 266 -0.20 -16.58 0.64
C HIS A 266 -1.64 -16.22 0.27
N ILE A 267 -2.49 -17.23 0.17
CA ILE A 267 -3.91 -17.09 -0.14
C ILE A 267 -4.74 -17.42 1.10
N PHE A 268 -5.36 -16.40 1.68
CA PHE A 268 -6.34 -16.57 2.75
C PHE A 268 -7.69 -17.02 2.19
N THR A 269 -8.39 -17.86 2.94
CA THR A 269 -9.66 -18.47 2.50
C THR A 269 -10.84 -18.17 3.40
N THR A 270 -10.61 -17.59 4.58
CA THR A 270 -11.66 -17.29 5.58
C THR A 270 -12.12 -15.84 5.53
N GLN A 271 -13.38 -15.59 5.92
CA GLN A 271 -14.03 -14.28 5.80
C GLN A 271 -13.38 -13.17 6.65
N GLN A 272 -12.57 -13.56 7.65
CA GLN A 272 -11.82 -12.60 8.47
C GLN A 272 -10.81 -11.78 7.66
N PHE A 273 -10.39 -12.28 6.49
CA PHE A 273 -9.43 -11.63 5.60
C PHE A 273 -10.15 -10.94 4.43
N SER A 274 -11.14 -10.09 4.71
CA SER A 274 -11.78 -9.23 3.69
C SER A 274 -10.80 -8.21 3.10
N HIS A 275 -11.21 -7.44 2.08
CA HIS A 275 -10.35 -6.45 1.41
C HIS A 275 -9.58 -5.52 2.38
N LEU A 276 -10.29 -4.95 3.36
CA LEU A 276 -9.69 -4.08 4.38
C LEU A 276 -9.09 -4.88 5.53
N CYS A 277 -9.73 -5.98 5.93
CA CYS A 277 -9.29 -6.75 7.08
C CYS A 277 -7.99 -7.50 6.83
N LEU A 278 -7.68 -7.85 5.57
CA LEU A 278 -6.39 -8.41 5.21
C LEU A 278 -5.26 -7.48 5.65
N ARG A 279 -5.37 -6.16 5.38
CA ARG A 279 -4.38 -5.17 5.81
C ARG A 279 -4.28 -5.07 7.33
N ASP A 280 -5.42 -5.00 8.01
CA ASP A 280 -5.48 -4.73 9.44
C ASP A 280 -5.07 -5.93 10.32
N PHE A 281 -5.31 -7.15 9.86
CA PHE A 281 -5.23 -8.36 10.69
C PHE A 281 -3.89 -9.09 10.55
N VAL A 282 -3.17 -8.92 9.45
CA VAL A 282 -1.96 -9.70 9.14
C VAL A 282 -0.66 -9.08 9.67
N ALA A 283 -0.71 -8.02 10.48
CA ALA A 283 0.49 -7.34 10.99
C ALA A 283 1.56 -8.29 11.61
N PRO A 284 1.22 -9.35 12.37
CA PRO A 284 2.21 -10.31 12.84
C PRO A 284 2.96 -11.03 11.71
N LEU A 285 2.24 -11.42 10.65
CA LEU A 285 2.82 -12.04 9.47
C LEU A 285 3.67 -11.05 8.67
N LEU A 286 3.27 -9.77 8.60
CA LEU A 286 4.08 -8.74 7.95
C LEU A 286 5.45 -8.60 8.63
N MET A 287 5.50 -8.50 9.97
CA MET A 287 6.79 -8.47 10.69
C MET A 287 7.65 -9.71 10.45
N HIS A 288 7.02 -10.88 10.33
CA HIS A 288 7.73 -12.12 9.99
C HIS A 288 8.33 -12.04 8.59
N LEU A 289 7.55 -11.67 7.58
CA LEU A 289 8.01 -11.56 6.19
C LEU A 289 9.14 -10.54 6.04
N LEU A 290 9.03 -9.39 6.71
CA LEU A 290 10.06 -8.34 6.70
C LEU A 290 11.39 -8.76 7.35
N SER A 291 11.39 -9.78 8.22
CA SER A 291 12.58 -10.18 8.98
C SER A 291 13.14 -11.55 8.59
N LYS A 292 12.30 -12.44 8.06
CA LYS A 292 12.65 -13.84 7.71
C LYS A 292 12.57 -14.12 6.22
N HIS A 293 11.87 -13.28 5.46
CA HIS A 293 11.69 -13.44 4.02
C HIS A 293 11.11 -14.81 3.61
N ASP A 294 10.23 -15.39 4.45
CA ASP A 294 9.56 -16.66 4.17
C ASP A 294 8.15 -16.73 4.81
N PHE A 295 7.37 -17.76 4.47
CA PHE A 295 6.08 -18.06 5.09
C PHE A 295 6.14 -19.16 6.16
N ASN A 296 7.32 -19.43 6.75
CA ASN A 296 7.48 -20.35 7.89
C ASN A 296 6.96 -19.71 9.18
N PHE A 297 5.68 -19.35 9.18
CA PHE A 297 5.01 -18.56 10.19
C PHE A 297 3.91 -19.39 10.88
N ASN A 298 3.77 -19.22 12.20
CA ASN A 298 2.64 -19.80 12.92
C ASN A 298 1.39 -18.93 12.71
N PHE A 299 0.54 -19.32 11.76
CA PHE A 299 -0.68 -18.59 11.40
C PHE A 299 -1.69 -18.45 12.56
N ASP A 300 -1.61 -19.28 13.61
CA ASP A 300 -2.45 -19.13 14.80
C ASP A 300 -2.18 -17.80 15.53
N LEU A 301 -0.97 -17.23 15.38
CA LEU A 301 -0.60 -15.95 15.97
C LEU A 301 -1.43 -14.78 15.43
N LEU A 302 -2.00 -14.90 14.23
CA LEU A 302 -2.93 -13.89 13.70
C LEU A 302 -4.15 -13.73 14.60
N PHE A 303 -4.68 -14.86 15.10
CA PHE A 303 -5.89 -14.89 15.92
C PHE A 303 -5.65 -14.57 17.40
N SER A 304 -4.41 -14.71 17.88
CA SER A 304 -4.02 -14.32 19.23
C SER A 304 -3.36 -12.93 19.32
N SER A 305 -3.22 -12.22 18.19
CA SER A 305 -2.56 -10.91 18.13
C SER A 305 -3.31 -9.79 18.86
N GLY A 306 -4.60 -10.00 19.16
CA GLY A 306 -5.50 -8.97 19.67
C GLY A 306 -5.98 -7.97 18.61
N LEU A 307 -5.49 -8.09 17.36
CA LEU A 307 -5.99 -7.30 16.24
C LEU A 307 -7.41 -7.76 15.89
N SER A 308 -8.22 -6.81 15.46
CA SER A 308 -9.55 -7.07 14.97
C SER A 308 -9.87 -6.15 13.81
N CYS A 309 -10.76 -6.62 12.95
CA CYS A 309 -11.30 -5.82 11.87
C CYS A 309 -12.83 -5.87 11.97
N PRO A 310 -13.49 -4.73 12.21
CA PRO A 310 -14.94 -4.70 12.36
C PRO A 310 -15.69 -4.98 11.04
N TYR A 311 -14.98 -5.11 9.91
CA TYR A 311 -15.53 -5.30 8.57
C TYR A 311 -15.59 -6.77 8.16
N GLN A 312 -16.49 -7.52 8.79
CA GLN A 312 -16.88 -8.82 8.25
C GLN A 312 -17.65 -8.59 6.94
N THR A 313 -17.18 -9.24 5.88
CA THR A 313 -17.73 -9.15 4.52
C THR A 313 -19.25 -9.34 4.42
N PRO A 314 -19.86 -8.90 3.30
CA PRO A 314 -19.25 -8.12 2.23
C PRO A 314 -19.64 -6.65 2.35
N TYR A 315 -18.64 -5.77 2.31
CA TYR A 315 -18.86 -4.36 1.95
C TYR A 315 -19.12 -4.32 0.43
N ALA A 316 -20.27 -4.85 0.03
CA ALA A 316 -20.88 -4.63 -1.26
C ALA A 316 -21.73 -3.35 -1.11
N PHE A 317 -21.16 -2.21 -1.48
CA PHE A 317 -22.00 -1.06 -1.83
C PHE A 317 -21.90 -0.86 -3.33
N ALA A 318 -23.10 -0.72 -3.91
CA ALA A 318 -23.47 -0.55 -5.30
C ALA A 318 -22.55 0.38 -6.09
#